data_AF-C6Q1A2-F1
#
_entry.id   AF-C6Q1A2-F1
#
_cell.length_a   1.000
_cell.length_b   1.000
_cell.length_c   1.000
_cell.angle_alpha   90.00
_cell.angle_beta   90.00
_cell.angle_gamma   90.00
#
_symmetry.space_group_name_H-M   'P 1'
#
loop_
_entity.id
_entity.type
_entity.pdbx_description
1 polymer ?
#
loop_
_entity_poly.entity_id
_entity_poly.type
_entity_poly.pdbx_seq_one_letter_code
_entity_poly.pdbx_strand_id
1 'polypeptide(L)'
;MKIGLVRHFKVGLKRSSFMSSQMYNEYMNKYEETRVIPNELVIDKNWDKCYCSSMQRAITTAKTIYHGDIIITNKLVEISFTARINTKLPLPYYFWTFLNRIAWFRNHISQPEGRTKTLKRLNEIVDEILQQKDKNILIVSHAGALYEIKKNT
;
A
#
# COMPACT_ATOMS: atom_id res chain seq x y z
N MET A 1 -9.06 12.16 -19.24
CA MET A 1 -8.44 11.19 -18.31
C MET A 1 -9.27 11.02 -17.06
N LYS A 2 -9.39 9.77 -16.59
CA LYS A 2 -9.84 9.37 -15.25
C LYS A 2 -8.71 8.63 -14.55
N ILE A 3 -8.62 8.73 -13.22
CA ILE A 3 -7.69 7.93 -12.42
C ILE A 3 -8.50 7.07 -11.43
N GLY A 4 -8.35 5.75 -11.53
CA GLY A 4 -8.99 4.77 -10.66
C GLY A 4 -8.04 4.35 -9.57
N LEU A 5 -8.50 4.31 -8.32
CA LEU A 5 -7.70 3.86 -7.18
C LEU A 5 -8.26 2.55 -6.65
N VAL A 6 -7.46 1.47 -6.71
CA VAL A 6 -7.84 0.16 -6.20
C VAL A 6 -6.86 -0.30 -5.14
N ARG A 7 -7.39 -0.57 -3.95
CA ARG A 7 -6.63 -1.25 -2.92
C ARG A 7 -6.54 -2.73 -3.26
N HIS A 8 -5.37 -3.32 -3.06
CA HIS A 8 -5.16 -4.77 -3.20
C HIS A 8 -6.22 -5.57 -2.42
N PHE A 9 -6.49 -6.81 -2.87
CA PHE A 9 -7.42 -7.73 -2.23
C PHE A 9 -7.08 -8.05 -0.78
N LYS A 10 -8.07 -8.52 -0.04
CA LYS A 10 -7.91 -8.91 1.36
C LYS A 10 -6.87 -10.02 1.49
N VAL A 11 -5.92 -9.85 2.39
CA VAL A 11 -4.95 -10.89 2.75
C VAL A 11 -5.62 -11.91 3.66
N GLY A 12 -5.42 -13.21 3.39
CA GLY A 12 -6.02 -14.31 4.13
C GLY A 12 -5.43 -14.57 5.52
N LEU A 13 -4.99 -13.53 6.23
CA LEU A 13 -4.33 -13.63 7.52
C LEU A 13 -5.24 -13.11 8.65
N LYS A 14 -5.40 -13.91 9.71
CA LYS A 14 -6.08 -13.47 10.94
C LYS A 14 -5.13 -12.62 11.79
N ARG A 15 -5.68 -11.57 12.39
CA ARG A 15 -4.94 -10.61 13.23
C ARG A 15 -5.38 -10.72 14.67
N SER A 16 -4.42 -10.81 15.60
CA SER A 16 -4.69 -10.67 17.04
C SER A 16 -5.06 -9.22 17.38
N SER A 17 -5.97 -9.03 18.34
CA SER A 17 -6.32 -7.69 18.82
C SER A 17 -5.20 -7.06 19.65
N PHE A 18 -4.41 -7.88 20.37
CA PHE A 18 -3.31 -7.45 21.23
C PHE A 18 -2.01 -8.17 20.85
N MET A 19 -0.92 -7.42 20.80
CA MET A 19 0.40 -7.91 20.37
C MET A 19 1.51 -7.20 21.15
N SER A 20 2.54 -7.94 21.57
CA SER A 20 3.83 -7.35 21.95
C SER A 20 4.53 -6.77 20.72
N SER A 21 5.64 -6.05 20.90
CA SER A 21 6.43 -5.53 19.77
C SER A 21 6.91 -6.64 18.82
N GLN A 22 7.35 -7.77 19.37
CA GLN A 22 7.78 -8.94 18.61
C GLN A 22 6.62 -9.55 17.81
N MET A 23 5.48 -9.81 18.46
CA MET A 23 4.30 -10.38 17.79
C MET A 23 3.79 -9.46 16.67
N TYR A 24 3.84 -8.15 16.87
CA TYR A 24 3.46 -7.18 15.85
C TYR A 24 4.38 -7.26 14.62
N ASN A 25 5.70 -7.26 14.83
CA ASN A 25 6.65 -7.38 13.72
C ASN A 25 6.50 -8.72 12.98
N GLU A 26 6.36 -9.83 13.70
CA GLU A 26 6.10 -11.14 13.11
C GLU A 26 4.78 -11.17 12.31
N TYR A 27 3.73 -10.53 12.82
CA TYR A 27 2.47 -10.40 12.10
C TYR A 27 2.64 -9.59 10.81
N MET A 28 3.38 -8.48 10.85
CA MET A 28 3.65 -7.67 9.65
C MET A 28 4.43 -8.47 8.59
N ASN A 29 5.48 -9.20 9.00
CA ASN A 29 6.24 -10.05 8.08
C ASN A 29 5.36 -11.15 7.46
N LYS A 30 4.57 -11.85 8.28
CA LYS A 30 3.61 -12.86 7.78
C LYS A 30 2.59 -12.25 6.83
N TYR A 31 2.13 -11.04 7.09
CA TYR A 31 1.18 -10.34 6.22
C TYR A 31 1.78 -10.01 4.85
N GLU A 32 3.09 -9.75 4.76
CA GLU A 32 3.78 -9.53 3.49
C GLU A 32 3.89 -10.81 2.64
N GLU A 33 4.09 -11.95 3.28
CA GLU A 33 4.24 -13.26 2.63
C GLU A 33 2.89 -13.94 2.31
N THR A 34 1.83 -13.59 3.05
CA THR A 34 0.53 -14.25 2.90
C THR A 34 -0.18 -13.83 1.60
N ARG A 35 -0.70 -14.82 0.87
CA ARG A 35 -1.47 -14.59 -0.35
C ARG A 35 -2.77 -13.83 -0.07
N VAL A 36 -3.19 -13.06 -1.07
CA VAL A 36 -4.53 -12.46 -1.08
C VAL A 36 -5.59 -13.50 -1.38
N ILE A 37 -6.82 -13.21 -0.99
CA ILE A 37 -8.03 -13.93 -1.40
C ILE A 37 -8.57 -13.19 -2.63
N PRO A 38 -8.37 -13.71 -3.86
CA PRO A 38 -8.88 -13.06 -5.06
C PRO A 38 -10.40 -13.03 -5.08
N ASN A 39 -10.96 -12.08 -5.83
CA ASN A 39 -12.36 -12.07 -6.21
C ASN A 39 -12.48 -12.12 -7.74
N GLU A 40 -13.69 -12.30 -8.25
CA GLU A 40 -13.97 -12.42 -9.69
C GLU A 40 -14.20 -11.06 -10.38
N LEU A 41 -13.76 -9.96 -9.75
CA LEU A 41 -13.98 -8.61 -10.30
C LEU A 41 -13.06 -8.38 -11.50
N VAL A 42 -13.63 -7.99 -12.64
CA VAL A 42 -12.89 -7.52 -13.82
C VAL A 42 -13.41 -6.15 -14.24
N ILE A 43 -12.51 -5.19 -14.47
CA ILE A 43 -12.85 -3.78 -14.74
C ILE A 43 -12.18 -3.20 -15.99
N ASP A 44 -11.67 -4.05 -16.89
CA ASP A 44 -10.94 -3.70 -18.11
C ASP A 44 -11.51 -2.52 -18.90
N LYS A 45 -12.81 -2.56 -19.18
CA LYS A 45 -13.49 -1.71 -20.17
C LYS A 45 -13.36 -0.19 -19.94
N ASN A 46 -12.93 0.23 -18.76
CA ASN A 46 -12.84 1.64 -18.38
C ASN A 46 -11.41 2.19 -18.33
N TRP A 47 -10.40 1.35 -18.54
CA TRP A 47 -8.99 1.70 -18.28
C TRP A 47 -8.12 1.35 -19.48
N ASP A 48 -7.23 2.26 -19.84
CA ASP A 48 -6.28 2.09 -20.95
C ASP A 48 -4.95 1.52 -20.45
N LYS A 49 -4.63 1.73 -19.17
CA LYS A 49 -3.38 1.29 -18.55
C LYS A 49 -3.51 1.10 -17.05
N CYS A 50 -2.73 0.18 -16.49
CA CYS A 50 -2.66 -0.03 -15.04
C CYS A 50 -1.24 0.18 -14.51
N TYR A 51 -1.09 1.01 -13.48
CA TYR A 51 0.11 1.07 -12.65
C TYR A 51 -0.11 0.30 -11.36
N CYS A 52 0.83 -0.56 -11.01
CA CYS A 52 0.72 -1.43 -9.85
C CYS A 52 1.96 -1.35 -8.97
N SER A 53 1.74 -1.39 -7.65
CA SER A 53 2.82 -1.66 -6.71
C SER A 53 3.54 -2.98 -7.02
N SER A 54 4.86 -2.99 -6.85
CA SER A 54 5.69 -4.20 -6.94
C SER A 54 5.46 -5.25 -5.85
N MET A 55 4.62 -4.97 -4.85
CA MET A 55 4.30 -5.97 -3.82
C MET A 55 3.34 -7.04 -4.37
N GLN A 56 3.63 -8.31 -4.07
CA GLN A 56 2.94 -9.46 -4.66
C GLN A 56 1.40 -9.40 -4.55
N ARG A 57 0.87 -8.92 -3.42
CA ARG A 57 -0.58 -8.75 -3.21
C ARG A 57 -1.23 -7.75 -4.17
N ALA A 58 -0.53 -6.66 -4.50
CA ALA A 58 -0.99 -5.68 -5.47
C ALA A 58 -0.88 -6.26 -6.89
N ILE A 59 0.24 -6.92 -7.22
CA ILE A 59 0.44 -7.59 -8.52
C ILE A 59 -0.67 -8.60 -8.78
N THR A 60 -0.96 -9.46 -7.80
CA THR A 60 -2.02 -10.47 -7.89
C THR A 60 -3.37 -9.81 -8.14
N THR A 61 -3.65 -8.72 -7.43
CA THR A 61 -4.90 -7.95 -7.61
C THR A 61 -4.98 -7.34 -9.00
N ALA A 62 -3.94 -6.63 -9.45
CA ALA A 62 -3.90 -5.98 -10.76
C ALA A 62 -4.13 -6.97 -11.90
N LYS A 63 -3.42 -8.11 -11.87
CA LYS A 63 -3.57 -9.18 -12.87
C LYS A 63 -4.93 -9.88 -12.84
N THR A 64 -5.65 -9.81 -11.72
CA THR A 64 -6.99 -10.40 -11.61
C THR A 64 -8.05 -9.47 -12.19
N ILE A 65 -7.93 -8.16 -11.92
CA ILE A 65 -8.97 -7.18 -12.26
C ILE A 65 -8.76 -6.51 -13.61
N TYR A 66 -7.54 -6.56 -14.14
CA TYR A 66 -7.13 -5.87 -15.36
C TYR A 66 -6.24 -6.76 -16.24
N HIS A 67 -6.58 -6.91 -17.52
CA HIS A 67 -5.90 -7.80 -18.47
C HIS A 67 -5.08 -7.06 -19.55
N GLY A 68 -5.05 -5.73 -19.54
CA GLY A 68 -4.22 -4.93 -20.45
C GLY A 68 -2.78 -4.70 -19.96
N ASP A 69 -2.17 -3.60 -20.40
CA ASP A 69 -0.80 -3.23 -20.02
C ASP A 69 -0.66 -2.84 -18.53
N ILE A 70 0.12 -3.61 -17.78
CA ILE A 70 0.40 -3.41 -16.34
C ILE A 70 1.86 -3.01 -16.16
N ILE A 71 2.08 -1.78 -15.68
CA ILE A 71 3.39 -1.29 -15.24
C ILE A 71 3.56 -1.55 -13.75
N ILE A 72 4.58 -2.34 -13.40
CA ILE A 72 4.93 -2.63 -12.02
C ILE A 72 6.00 -1.64 -11.54
N THR A 73 5.80 -1.01 -10.38
CA THR A 73 6.75 -0.02 -9.85
C THR A 73 6.88 -0.05 -8.33
N ASN A 74 8.10 0.21 -7.85
CA ASN A 74 8.39 0.42 -6.43
C ASN A 74 7.84 1.74 -5.90
N LYS A 75 7.49 2.71 -6.77
CA LYS A 75 6.96 4.01 -6.35
C LYS A 75 5.60 3.91 -5.66
N LEU A 76 4.85 2.82 -5.90
CA LEU A 76 3.51 2.58 -5.36
C LEU A 76 3.46 1.59 -4.18
N VAL A 77 4.60 1.20 -3.60
CA VAL A 77 4.62 0.30 -2.42
C VAL A 77 3.94 0.94 -1.20
N GLU A 78 3.46 0.09 -0.28
CA GLU A 78 2.87 0.55 0.97
C GLU A 78 3.88 1.34 1.81
N ILE A 79 3.37 2.19 2.69
CA ILE A 79 4.17 2.84 3.73
C ILE A 79 4.62 1.77 4.73
N SER A 80 5.93 1.50 4.76
CA SER A 80 6.50 0.48 5.65
C SER A 80 6.53 0.96 7.10
N PHE A 81 6.04 0.12 8.01
CA PHE A 81 6.03 0.40 9.45
C PHE A 81 6.69 -0.72 10.24
N THR A 82 7.48 -0.34 11.25
CA THR A 82 8.07 -1.26 12.22
C THR A 82 7.62 -0.85 13.63
N ALA A 83 7.55 -1.82 14.56
CA ALA A 83 7.21 -1.50 15.94
C ALA A 83 8.18 -0.47 16.52
N ARG A 84 7.66 0.71 16.88
CA ARG A 84 8.46 1.83 17.41
C ARG A 84 9.09 1.52 18.77
N ILE A 85 8.36 0.82 19.64
CA ILE A 85 8.73 0.60 21.04
C ILE A 85 9.01 -0.89 21.21
N ASN A 86 10.15 -1.23 21.79
CA ASN A 86 10.44 -2.60 22.17
C ASN A 86 9.80 -2.88 23.54
N THR A 87 8.67 -3.60 23.56
CA THR A 87 7.99 -3.96 24.81
C THR A 87 7.37 -5.35 24.71
N LYS A 88 7.46 -6.08 25.83
CA LYS A 88 6.80 -7.37 26.00
C LYS A 88 5.32 -7.20 26.38
N LEU A 89 4.89 -6.01 26.81
CA LEU A 89 3.50 -5.73 27.13
C LEU A 89 2.65 -5.78 25.85
N PRO A 90 1.59 -6.62 25.79
CA PRO A 90 0.69 -6.62 24.65
C PRO A 90 -0.11 -5.32 24.57
N LEU A 91 0.01 -4.62 23.44
CA LEU A 91 -0.75 -3.40 23.17
C LEU A 91 -1.77 -3.66 22.05
N PRO A 92 -2.89 -2.91 22.00
CA PRO A 92 -3.86 -3.02 20.92
C PRO A 92 -3.22 -2.80 19.55
N TYR A 93 -3.62 -3.56 18.53
CA TYR A 93 -3.14 -3.38 17.15
C TYR A 93 -3.26 -1.92 16.67
N TYR A 94 -4.40 -1.28 16.94
CA TYR A 94 -4.62 0.10 16.51
C TYR A 94 -3.69 1.10 17.18
N PHE A 95 -3.26 0.81 18.41
CA PHE A 95 -2.26 1.62 19.12
C PHE A 95 -0.91 1.58 18.39
N TRP A 96 -0.46 0.39 17.96
CA TRP A 96 0.75 0.25 17.14
C TRP A 96 0.64 1.04 15.83
N THR A 97 -0.47 0.89 15.10
CA THR A 97 -0.65 1.63 13.83
C THR A 97 -0.67 3.14 14.02
N PHE A 98 -1.24 3.62 15.12
CA PHE A 98 -1.28 5.04 15.44
C PHE A 98 0.11 5.60 15.76
N LEU A 99 0.87 4.92 16.61
CA LEU A 99 2.25 5.31 16.92
C LEU A 99 3.15 5.32 15.68
N ASN A 100 3.02 4.30 14.83
CA ASN A 100 3.81 4.21 13.60
C ASN A 100 3.45 5.32 12.63
N ARG A 101 2.16 5.69 12.54
CA ARG A 101 1.70 6.81 11.72
C ARG A 101 2.26 8.15 12.21
N ILE A 102 2.29 8.39 13.53
CA ILE A 102 2.91 9.59 14.10
C ILE A 102 4.42 9.61 13.80
N ALA A 103 5.11 8.49 13.99
CA ALA A 103 6.54 8.38 13.73
C ALA A 103 6.86 8.66 12.25
N TRP A 104 6.10 8.07 11.33
CA TRP A 104 6.21 8.33 9.89
C TRP A 104 5.96 9.79 9.54
N PHE A 105 4.92 10.41 10.10
CA PHE A 105 4.58 11.80 9.85
C PHE A 105 5.73 12.74 10.25
N ARG A 106 6.43 12.40 11.34
CA ARG A 106 7.60 13.13 11.84
C ARG A 106 8.92 12.77 11.14
N ASN A 107 8.89 11.90 10.11
CA ASN A 107 10.08 11.35 9.47
C ASN A 107 11.07 10.70 10.48
N HIS A 108 10.52 10.08 11.51
CA HIS A 108 11.33 9.54 12.60
C HIS A 108 12.22 8.40 12.12
N ILE A 109 13.50 8.40 12.54
CA ILE A 109 14.53 7.42 12.15
C ILE A 109 14.20 5.96 12.52
N SER A 110 13.17 5.74 13.32
CA SER A 110 12.74 4.39 13.72
C SER A 110 11.90 3.71 12.66
N GLN A 111 11.40 4.46 11.66
CA GLN A 111 10.63 3.91 10.56
C GLN A 111 11.53 3.71 9.34
N PRO A 112 11.34 2.63 8.56
CA PRO A 112 12.12 2.38 7.34
C PRO A 112 11.98 3.50 6.30
N GLU A 113 10.80 4.11 6.24
CA GLU A 113 10.49 5.25 5.37
C GLU A 113 9.72 6.32 6.14
N GLY A 114 10.07 7.59 5.93
CA GLY A 114 9.36 8.75 6.47
C GLY A 114 8.47 9.42 5.42
N ARG A 115 7.53 10.26 5.89
CA ARG A 115 6.57 11.00 5.04
C ARG A 115 7.21 11.72 3.86
N THR A 116 8.34 12.39 4.03
CA THR A 116 8.99 13.15 2.95
C THR A 116 9.41 12.23 1.80
N LYS A 117 10.00 11.08 2.11
CA LYS A 117 10.42 10.10 1.08
C LYS A 117 9.20 9.44 0.42
N THR A 118 8.20 9.06 1.21
CA THR A 118 6.93 8.51 0.71
C THR A 118 6.26 9.47 -0.28
N LEU A 119 6.09 10.73 0.10
CA LEU A 119 5.44 11.72 -0.77
C LEU A 119 6.25 12.02 -2.02
N LYS A 120 7.58 12.07 -1.92
CA LYS A 120 8.45 12.26 -3.08
C LYS A 120 8.17 11.18 -4.14
N ARG A 121 8.27 9.89 -3.77
CA ARG A 121 8.04 8.80 -4.75
C ARG A 121 6.61 8.73 -5.27
N LEU A 122 5.61 9.06 -4.45
CA LEU A 122 4.21 9.08 -4.87
C LEU A 122 3.92 10.23 -5.83
N ASN A 123 4.44 11.42 -5.56
CA ASN A 123 4.28 12.57 -6.45
C ASN A 123 4.96 12.30 -7.79
N GLU A 124 6.18 11.77 -7.79
CA GLU A 124 6.88 11.46 -9.04
C GLU A 124 6.09 10.50 -9.96
N ILE A 125 5.42 9.47 -9.41
CA ILE A 125 4.61 8.55 -10.23
C ILE A 125 3.27 9.17 -10.63
N VAL A 126 2.67 9.98 -9.77
CA VAL A 126 1.43 10.71 -10.10
C VAL A 126 1.71 11.71 -11.22
N ASP A 127 2.80 12.46 -11.16
CA ASP A 127 3.20 13.41 -12.20
C ASP A 127 3.43 12.71 -13.55
N GLU A 128 4.07 11.55 -13.56
CA GLU A 128 4.23 10.71 -14.76
C GLU A 128 2.88 10.23 -15.33
N ILE A 129 1.94 9.86 -14.45
CA ILE A 129 0.58 9.47 -14.83
C ILE A 129 -0.18 10.66 -15.42
N LEU A 130 -0.10 11.84 -14.81
CA LEU A 130 -0.78 13.06 -15.25
C LEU A 130 -0.30 13.58 -16.61
N GLN A 131 0.92 13.21 -17.03
CA GLN A 131 1.43 13.50 -18.37
C GLN A 131 0.68 12.71 -19.48
N GLN A 132 0.00 11.61 -19.15
CA GLN A 132 -0.78 10.77 -20.09
C GLN A 132 -2.25 11.23 -20.19
N LYS A 133 -2.47 12.51 -20.55
CA LYS A 133 -3.77 13.22 -20.45
C LYS A 133 -4.94 12.57 -21.22
N ASP A 134 -4.64 11.77 -22.23
CA ASP A 134 -5.58 11.07 -23.12
C ASP A 134 -5.98 9.67 -22.63
N LYS A 135 -5.34 9.14 -21.57
CA LYS A 135 -5.58 7.78 -21.06
C LYS A 135 -6.32 7.79 -19.75
N ASN A 136 -7.19 6.80 -19.54
CA ASN A 136 -7.77 6.46 -18.26
C ASN A 136 -6.84 5.47 -17.55
N ILE A 137 -6.36 5.84 -16.36
CA ILE A 137 -5.30 5.13 -15.67
C ILE A 137 -5.84 4.47 -14.40
N LEU A 138 -5.59 3.18 -14.25
CA LEU A 138 -5.86 2.43 -13.02
C LEU A 138 -4.60 2.38 -12.16
N ILE A 139 -4.74 2.61 -10.85
CA ILE A 139 -3.67 2.48 -9.87
C ILE A 139 -4.05 1.40 -8.86
N VAL A 140 -3.26 0.32 -8.80
CA VAL A 140 -3.42 -0.76 -7.82
C VAL A 140 -2.32 -0.67 -6.76
N SER A 141 -2.70 -0.37 -5.53
CA SER A 141 -1.75 -0.14 -4.44
C SER A 141 -2.37 -0.50 -3.07
N HIS A 142 -1.95 0.18 -2.01
CA HIS A 142 -2.21 -0.16 -0.61
C HIS A 142 -2.88 1.01 0.10
N ALA A 143 -3.42 0.78 1.30
CA ALA A 143 -4.27 1.77 1.95
C ALA A 143 -3.52 3.08 2.26
N GLY A 144 -2.30 3.00 2.80
CA GLY A 144 -1.53 4.18 3.15
C GLY A 144 -1.11 4.99 1.93
N ALA A 145 -0.55 4.32 0.92
CA ALA A 145 -0.15 4.94 -0.34
C ALA A 145 -1.34 5.59 -1.08
N LEU A 146 -2.46 4.89 -1.23
CA LEU A 146 -3.64 5.41 -1.93
C LEU A 146 -4.27 6.60 -1.18
N TYR A 147 -4.25 6.57 0.15
CA TYR A 147 -4.71 7.71 0.95
C TYR A 147 -3.87 8.96 0.68
N GLU A 148 -2.54 8.83 0.63
CA GLU A 148 -1.67 9.98 0.31
C GLU A 148 -1.83 10.44 -1.14
N ILE A 149 -2.01 9.53 -2.11
CA ILE A 149 -2.31 9.91 -3.50
C ILE A 149 -3.60 10.74 -3.53
N LYS A 150 -4.71 10.19 -3.01
CA LYS A 150 -6.02 10.87 -2.99
C LYS A 150 -6.01 12.22 -2.28
N LYS A 151 -5.17 12.39 -1.25
CA LYS A 151 -5.08 13.64 -0.50
C LYS A 151 -4.38 14.75 -1.29
N ASN A 152 -3.42 14.39 -2.14
CA ASN A 152 -2.55 15.34 -2.85
C ASN A 152 -2.93 15.50 -4.34
N THR A 153 -4.04 14.90 -4.78
CA THR A 153 -4.65 15.05 -6.11
C THR A 153 -6.07 15.55 -5.97
#